data_AF-A0A7T8I0Y5-F1
#
_entry.id   AF-A0A7T8I0Y5-F1
#
_cell.length_a   1.000
_cell.length_b   1.000
_cell.length_c   1.000
_cell.angle_alpha   90.00
_cell.angle_beta   90.00
_cell.angle_gamma   90.00
#
_symmetry.space_group_name_H-M   'P 1'
#
loop_
_entity.id
_entity.type
_entity.pdbx_description
1 polymer ?
#
loop_
_entity_poly.entity_id
_entity_poly.type
_entity_poly.pdbx_seq_one_letter_code
_entity_poly.pdbx_strand_id
1 'polypeptide(L)'
;TSRIKLTAASDQKKLGYKPLAMKLSEASEILDDRIDEFTTLVMDHHKVDYEAFGSAASQSTSEIVAVGRIASDAAEGKLNAASVVLETSRRMGGGLRVPLDLTRFRSGTGGFQFFPGQIVALRGTNSSGAAFSVSQILDIPLLPNAASTHATLAAHRDRMRGGDSADNDMMDVDGNDSEAKTGPAPLNIM
;
A
#
# COMPACT_ATOMS: atom_id res chain seq x y z
N THR A 1 -44.43 12.41 29.08
CA THR A 1 -43.66 11.47 28.23
C THR A 1 -42.20 11.50 28.66
N SER A 2 -41.73 10.46 29.36
CA SER A 2 -40.38 10.42 29.95
C SER A 2 -39.32 10.14 28.88
N ARG A 3 -38.22 10.90 28.87
CA ARG A 3 -37.06 10.68 27.97
C ARG A 3 -36.25 9.50 28.51
N ILE A 4 -36.30 8.37 27.80
CA ILE A 4 -35.46 7.21 28.08
C ILE A 4 -34.07 7.46 27.47
N LYS A 5 -33.03 7.52 28.29
CA LYS A 5 -31.64 7.61 27.85
C LYS A 5 -31.10 6.19 27.67
N LEU A 6 -31.00 5.73 26.43
CA LEU A 6 -30.27 4.49 26.12
C LEU A 6 -28.78 4.72 26.39
N THR A 7 -28.24 4.11 27.44
CA THR A 7 -26.80 4.00 27.65
C THR A 7 -26.36 2.59 27.32
N ALA A 8 -25.65 2.41 26.21
CA ALA A 8 -24.96 1.17 25.89
C ALA A 8 -23.79 1.00 26.87
N ALA A 9 -23.79 -0.10 27.63
CA ALA A 9 -22.76 -0.42 28.63
C ALA A 9 -21.46 -0.96 28.00
N SER A 10 -21.09 -0.48 26.81
CA SER A 10 -19.87 -0.88 26.12
C SER A 10 -18.83 0.21 26.30
N ASP A 11 -17.87 -0.03 27.20
CA ASP A 11 -16.72 0.85 27.39
C ASP A 11 -15.79 0.73 26.17
N GLN A 12 -15.84 1.73 25.30
CA GLN A 12 -15.05 1.80 24.05
C GLN A 12 -13.54 1.59 24.32
N LYS A 13 -13.04 1.97 25.50
CA LYS A 13 -11.62 1.82 25.87
C LYS A 13 -11.26 0.35 26.12
N LYS A 14 -12.19 -0.45 26.66
CA LYS A 14 -11.98 -1.88 26.91
C LYS A 14 -12.00 -2.70 25.62
N LEU A 15 -12.71 -2.23 24.60
CA LEU A 15 -12.74 -2.85 23.27
C LEU A 15 -11.43 -2.67 22.48
N GLY A 16 -10.56 -1.75 22.88
CA GLY A 16 -9.25 -1.53 22.26
C GLY A 16 -8.13 -2.46 22.76
N TYR A 17 -8.40 -3.33 23.73
CA TYR A 17 -7.40 -4.26 24.24
C TYR A 17 -7.06 -5.33 23.19
N LYS A 18 -5.78 -5.40 22.79
CA LYS A 18 -5.26 -6.44 21.90
C LYS A 18 -4.58 -7.53 22.75
N PRO A 19 -5.10 -8.77 22.75
CA PRO A 19 -4.47 -9.86 23.49
C PRO A 19 -3.11 -10.22 22.86
N LEU A 20 -2.21 -10.81 23.66
CA LEU A 20 -0.91 -11.32 23.19
C LEU A 20 -1.02 -12.67 22.45
N ALA A 21 -2.22 -13.21 22.29
CA ALA A 21 -2.46 -14.45 21.57
C ALA A 21 -2.64 -14.18 20.07
N MET A 22 -1.91 -14.93 19.24
CA MET A 22 -2.05 -14.87 17.78
C MET A 22 -2.75 -16.13 17.25
N LYS A 23 -3.72 -15.94 16.36
CA LYS A 23 -4.31 -17.03 15.57
C LYS A 23 -3.61 -17.10 14.22
N LEU A 24 -3.06 -18.27 13.89
CA LEU A 24 -2.35 -18.46 12.61
C LEU A 24 -3.29 -18.28 11.40
N SER A 25 -4.58 -18.59 11.55
CA SER A 25 -5.58 -18.36 10.50
C SER A 25 -5.74 -16.88 10.17
N GLU A 26 -5.86 -16.03 11.20
CA GLU A 26 -6.00 -14.58 11.05
C GLU A 26 -4.73 -13.96 10.46
N ALA A 27 -3.56 -14.38 10.95
CA ALA A 27 -2.29 -13.93 10.39
C ALA A 27 -2.15 -14.32 8.90
N SER A 28 -2.61 -15.53 8.52
CA SER A 28 -2.63 -15.96 7.12
C SER A 28 -3.60 -15.15 6.27
N GLU A 29 -4.80 -14.84 6.78
CA GLU A 29 -5.79 -14.01 6.09
C GLU A 29 -5.24 -12.63 5.77
N ILE A 30 -4.61 -11.96 6.75
CA ILE A 30 -4.00 -10.64 6.55
C ILE A 30 -2.93 -10.67 5.44
N LEU A 31 -2.16 -11.76 5.34
CA LEU A 31 -1.12 -11.89 4.32
C LEU A 31 -1.71 -12.09 2.92
N ASP A 32 -2.79 -12.84 2.79
CA ASP A 32 -3.50 -13.02 1.52
C ASP A 32 -4.22 -11.75 1.07
N ASP A 33 -4.93 -11.10 1.98
CA ASP A 33 -5.64 -9.85 1.70
C ASP A 33 -4.69 -8.80 1.15
N ARG A 34 -3.47 -8.76 1.69
CA ARG A 34 -2.41 -7.87 1.21
C ARG A 34 -2.00 -8.20 -0.23
N ILE A 35 -1.86 -9.48 -0.61
CA ILE A 35 -1.54 -9.83 -2.01
C ILE A 35 -2.68 -9.41 -2.95
N ASP A 36 -3.93 -9.62 -2.53
CA ASP A 36 -5.11 -9.28 -3.31
C ASP A 36 -5.32 -7.75 -3.46
N GLU A 37 -5.02 -6.97 -2.43
CA GLU A 37 -5.00 -5.50 -2.48
C GLU A 37 -4.00 -5.00 -3.53
N PHE A 38 -2.76 -5.49 -3.47
CA PHE A 38 -1.72 -5.13 -4.44
C PHE A 38 -2.05 -5.59 -5.86
N THR A 39 -2.77 -6.71 -6.01
CA THR A 39 -3.25 -7.14 -7.34
C THR A 39 -4.17 -6.10 -7.95
N THR A 40 -5.08 -5.55 -7.15
CA THR A 40 -5.99 -4.48 -7.58
C THR A 40 -5.23 -3.19 -7.92
N LEU A 41 -4.27 -2.79 -7.08
CA LEU A 41 -3.44 -1.61 -7.33
C LEU A 41 -2.62 -1.71 -8.62
N VAL A 42 -2.04 -2.89 -8.90
CA VAL A 42 -1.26 -3.15 -10.11
C VAL A 42 -2.16 -3.14 -11.34
N MET A 43 -3.37 -3.72 -11.24
CA MET A 43 -4.37 -3.69 -12.30
C MET A 43 -4.72 -2.26 -12.71
N ASP A 44 -5.07 -1.42 -11.72
CA ASP A 44 -5.47 -0.04 -11.95
C ASP A 44 -4.32 0.81 -12.52
N HIS A 45 -3.11 0.65 -11.98
CA HIS A 45 -1.94 1.42 -12.39
C HIS A 45 -1.49 1.08 -13.82
N HIS A 46 -1.43 -0.21 -14.17
CA HIS A 46 -0.96 -0.66 -15.48
C HIS A 46 -2.07 -0.82 -16.52
N LYS A 47 -3.34 -0.63 -16.14
CA LYS A 47 -4.52 -0.77 -17.00
C LYS A 47 -4.57 -2.13 -17.71
N VAL A 48 -4.28 -3.18 -16.95
CA VAL A 48 -4.27 -4.56 -17.43
C VAL A 48 -5.59 -5.22 -17.04
N ASP A 49 -6.21 -5.96 -17.95
CA ASP A 49 -7.45 -6.67 -17.66
C ASP A 49 -7.25 -7.78 -16.62
N TYR A 50 -8.27 -8.03 -15.81
CA TYR A 50 -8.22 -9.08 -14.78
C TYR A 50 -7.92 -10.48 -15.36
N GLU A 51 -8.33 -10.76 -16.60
CA GLU A 51 -8.09 -12.03 -17.28
C GLU A 51 -6.61 -12.31 -17.59
N ALA A 52 -5.79 -11.27 -17.67
CA ALA A 52 -4.35 -11.43 -17.82
C ALA A 52 -3.66 -11.83 -16.50
N PHE A 53 -4.35 -11.69 -15.36
CA PHE A 53 -3.83 -12.12 -14.07
C PHE A 53 -4.09 -13.62 -13.86
N GLY A 54 -3.11 -14.31 -13.29
CA GLY A 54 -3.23 -15.73 -13.03
C GLY A 54 -2.24 -16.24 -11.99
N SER A 55 -2.32 -17.55 -11.73
CA SER A 55 -1.38 -18.22 -10.85
C SER A 55 -0.09 -18.55 -11.59
N ALA A 56 1.04 -18.09 -11.06
CA ALA A 56 2.36 -18.49 -11.55
C ALA A 56 2.63 -20.00 -11.41
N ALA A 57 1.88 -20.71 -10.55
CA ALA A 57 1.99 -22.16 -10.39
C ALA A 57 1.22 -22.95 -11.46
N SER A 58 0.29 -22.31 -12.19
CA SER A 58 -0.47 -22.97 -13.25
C SER A 58 0.39 -23.13 -14.49
N GLN A 59 0.45 -24.36 -15.00
CA GLN A 59 1.16 -24.64 -16.25
C GLN A 59 0.39 -24.05 -17.43
N SER A 60 1.03 -23.14 -18.17
CA SER A 60 0.48 -22.55 -19.40
C SER A 60 1.60 -22.05 -20.31
N THR A 61 1.35 -22.06 -21.62
CA THR A 61 2.20 -21.41 -22.61
C THR A 61 1.87 -19.93 -22.80
N SER A 62 0.71 -19.48 -22.32
CA SER A 62 0.33 -18.07 -22.34
C SER A 62 1.16 -17.28 -21.33
N GLU A 63 1.46 -16.03 -21.68
CA GLU A 63 2.03 -15.08 -20.74
C GLU A 63 0.94 -14.57 -19.80
N ILE A 64 1.23 -14.53 -18.51
CA ILE A 64 0.32 -14.05 -17.46
C ILE A 64 1.02 -13.04 -16.56
N VAL A 65 0.23 -12.25 -15.84
CA VAL A 65 0.69 -11.41 -14.74
C VAL A 65 0.39 -12.12 -13.42
N ALA A 66 1.43 -12.43 -12.66
CA ALA A 66 1.32 -13.01 -11.34
C ALA A 66 1.73 -11.98 -10.29
N VAL A 67 0.86 -11.78 -9.30
CA VAL A 67 1.15 -10.96 -8.13
C VAL A 67 1.32 -11.89 -6.94
N GLY A 68 2.35 -11.66 -6.14
CA GLY A 68 2.65 -12.53 -5.03
C GLY A 68 3.73 -11.99 -4.12
N ARG A 69 4.00 -12.75 -3.07
CA ARG A 69 4.99 -12.44 -2.07
C ARG A 69 6.27 -13.21 -2.32
N ILE A 70 7.40 -12.52 -2.30
CA ILE A 70 8.72 -13.16 -2.37
C ILE A 70 8.97 -13.94 -1.08
N ALA A 71 9.28 -15.22 -1.24
CA ALA A 71 9.71 -16.10 -0.17
C ALA A 71 10.99 -16.86 -0.58
N SER A 72 11.51 -17.66 0.34
CA SER A 72 12.64 -18.56 0.13
C SER A 72 12.16 -20.01 0.23
N ASP A 73 12.68 -20.90 -0.62
CA ASP A 73 12.48 -22.35 -0.49
C ASP A 73 13.41 -22.97 0.57
N ALA A 74 14.54 -22.33 0.85
CA ALA A 74 15.43 -22.72 1.95
C ALA A 74 14.80 -22.37 3.32
N ALA A 75 14.86 -23.33 4.26
CA ALA A 75 14.33 -23.18 5.62
C ALA A 75 15.09 -22.11 6.43
N GLU A 76 16.39 -21.94 6.18
CA GLU A 76 17.25 -20.97 6.83
C GLU A 76 18.26 -20.38 5.83
N GLY A 77 18.67 -19.14 6.05
CA GLY A 77 19.73 -18.47 5.28
C GLY A 77 19.30 -17.19 4.58
N LYS A 78 20.27 -16.56 3.91
CA LYS A 78 20.05 -15.33 3.13
C LYS A 78 19.42 -15.68 1.79
N LEU A 79 18.39 -14.92 1.40
CA LEU A 79 17.76 -15.06 0.08
C LEU A 79 18.82 -14.94 -1.03
N ASN A 80 18.85 -15.91 -1.93
CA ASN A 80 19.73 -15.92 -3.09
C ASN A 80 18.91 -16.14 -4.36
N ALA A 81 19.49 -15.84 -5.53
CA ALA A 81 18.77 -15.86 -6.81
C ALA A 81 18.25 -17.25 -7.22
N ALA A 82 18.79 -18.34 -6.69
CA ALA A 82 18.36 -19.70 -6.98
C ALA A 82 17.24 -20.18 -6.03
N SER A 83 17.13 -19.58 -4.85
CA SER A 83 16.17 -19.93 -3.80
C SER A 83 14.93 -19.02 -3.77
N VAL A 84 14.77 -18.13 -4.75
CA VAL A 84 13.63 -17.20 -4.79
C VAL A 84 12.39 -17.93 -5.27
N VAL A 85 11.35 -17.91 -4.45
CA VAL A 85 10.02 -18.40 -4.83
C VAL A 85 8.98 -17.29 -4.72
N LEU A 86 7.96 -17.38 -5.55
CA LEU A 86 6.78 -16.53 -5.49
C LEU A 86 5.63 -17.30 -4.83
N GLU A 87 5.13 -16.76 -3.73
CA GLU A 87 3.91 -17.24 -3.09
C GLU A 87 2.71 -16.45 -3.64
N THR A 88 1.75 -17.17 -4.22
CA THR A 88 0.52 -16.59 -4.79
C THR A 88 -0.59 -16.50 -3.73
N SER A 89 -1.59 -15.63 -3.93
CA SER A 89 -2.74 -15.57 -3.01
C SER A 89 -3.55 -16.87 -3.03
N ARG A 90 -4.24 -17.17 -1.92
CA ARG A 90 -5.19 -18.30 -1.88
C ARG A 90 -6.27 -18.21 -2.95
N ARG A 91 -6.77 -17.01 -3.24
CA ARG A 91 -7.84 -16.77 -4.21
C ARG A 91 -7.42 -17.04 -5.66
N MET A 92 -6.21 -16.61 -6.05
CA MET A 92 -5.74 -16.73 -7.43
C MET A 92 -4.95 -18.02 -7.70
N GLY A 93 -4.13 -18.46 -6.73
CA GLY A 93 -3.18 -19.55 -6.93
C GLY A 93 -3.11 -20.56 -5.79
N GLY A 94 -4.10 -20.58 -4.89
CA GLY A 94 -4.22 -21.58 -3.84
C GLY A 94 -3.16 -21.49 -2.74
N GLY A 95 -2.43 -20.38 -2.64
CA GLY A 95 -1.33 -20.24 -1.67
C GLY A 95 -0.07 -21.01 -2.09
N LEU A 96 0.01 -21.46 -3.35
CA LEU A 96 1.14 -22.23 -3.83
C LEU A 96 2.38 -21.34 -4.00
N ARG A 97 3.54 -21.94 -3.74
CA ARG A 97 4.86 -21.37 -3.96
C ARG A 97 5.48 -21.96 -5.20
N VAL A 98 5.95 -21.09 -6.10
CA VAL A 98 6.61 -21.49 -7.35
C VAL A 98 7.99 -20.84 -7.45
N PRO A 99 9.05 -21.59 -7.82
CA PRO A 99 10.36 -21.03 -8.10
C PRO A 99 10.32 -19.99 -9.23
N LEU A 100 11.10 -18.92 -9.08
CA LEU A 100 11.25 -17.90 -10.12
C LEU A 100 12.51 -18.14 -10.94
N ASP A 101 12.36 -18.22 -12.25
CA ASP A 101 13.50 -18.15 -13.17
C ASP A 101 13.78 -16.69 -13.56
N LEU A 102 14.87 -16.16 -12.97
CA LEU A 102 15.36 -14.80 -13.16
C LEU A 102 16.62 -14.73 -14.05
N THR A 103 16.91 -15.79 -14.82
CA THR A 103 18.09 -15.86 -15.71
C THR A 103 18.24 -14.63 -16.61
N ARG A 104 17.14 -14.16 -17.21
CA ARG A 104 17.07 -12.97 -18.08
C ARG A 104 17.62 -11.70 -17.42
N PHE A 105 17.39 -11.52 -16.12
CA PHE A 105 17.76 -10.32 -15.38
C PHE A 105 19.18 -10.39 -14.79
N ARG A 106 19.83 -11.57 -14.83
CA ARG A 106 21.23 -11.71 -14.38
C ARG A 106 22.26 -11.30 -15.44
N SER A 107 21.91 -11.42 -16.72
CA SER A 107 22.83 -11.18 -17.84
C SER A 107 22.53 -9.90 -18.64
N GLY A 108 21.44 -9.19 -18.33
CA GLY A 108 20.97 -8.03 -19.08
C GLY A 108 21.07 -6.70 -18.31
N THR A 109 20.52 -5.63 -18.90
CA THR A 109 20.51 -4.25 -18.36
C THR A 109 19.47 -4.01 -17.25
N GLY A 110 18.63 -4.98 -16.95
CA GLY A 110 17.62 -4.91 -15.88
C GLY A 110 18.07 -5.73 -14.69
N GLY A 111 18.67 -5.10 -13.68
CA GLY A 111 18.90 -5.73 -12.39
C GLY A 111 17.57 -5.96 -11.66
N PHE A 112 17.57 -6.90 -10.72
CA PHE A 112 16.46 -7.09 -9.79
C PHE A 112 16.95 -6.95 -8.35
N GLN A 113 16.07 -6.49 -7.48
CA GLN A 113 16.32 -6.45 -6.04
C GLN A 113 15.08 -6.98 -5.33
N PHE A 114 15.23 -8.16 -4.73
CA PHE A 114 14.17 -8.80 -3.97
C PHE A 114 14.57 -9.01 -2.52
N PHE A 115 13.60 -8.89 -1.62
CA PHE A 115 13.75 -9.24 -0.22
C PHE A 115 12.57 -10.09 0.27
N PRO A 116 12.77 -10.98 1.28
CA PRO A 116 11.71 -11.80 1.82
C PRO A 116 10.52 -10.97 2.33
N GLY A 117 9.30 -11.35 1.95
CA GLY A 117 8.07 -10.65 2.31
C GLY A 117 7.68 -9.50 1.39
N GLN A 118 8.51 -9.17 0.39
CA GLN A 118 8.18 -8.17 -0.62
C GLN A 118 7.01 -8.63 -1.49
N ILE A 119 6.03 -7.76 -1.72
CA ILE A 119 4.99 -7.99 -2.74
C ILE A 119 5.53 -7.52 -4.09
N VAL A 120 5.43 -8.37 -5.10
CA VAL A 120 5.90 -8.09 -6.46
C VAL A 120 4.82 -8.46 -7.47
N ALA A 121 4.85 -7.77 -8.61
CA ALA A 121 4.05 -8.09 -9.78
C ALA A 121 5.00 -8.48 -10.92
N LEU A 122 4.83 -9.70 -11.43
CA LEU A 122 5.71 -10.29 -12.42
C LEU A 122 4.89 -10.73 -13.62
N ARG A 123 5.37 -10.39 -14.81
CA ARG A 123 4.85 -10.94 -16.06
C ARG A 123 5.77 -12.07 -16.52
N GLY A 124 5.19 -13.14 -17.02
CA GLY A 124 5.96 -14.31 -17.43
C GLY A 124 5.10 -15.51 -17.80
N THR A 125 5.75 -16.66 -17.94
CA THR A 125 5.10 -17.91 -18.34
C THR A 125 5.64 -19.09 -17.53
N ASN A 126 4.81 -20.10 -17.31
CA ASN A 126 5.21 -21.36 -16.69
C ASN A 126 4.84 -22.51 -17.62
N SER A 127 5.67 -22.72 -18.65
CA SER A 127 5.43 -23.78 -19.64
C SER A 127 5.78 -25.17 -19.13
N SER A 128 6.73 -25.28 -18.18
CA SER A 128 7.24 -26.55 -17.65
C SER A 128 6.45 -27.07 -16.44
N GLY A 129 5.68 -26.21 -15.78
CA GLY A 129 5.07 -26.47 -14.47
C GLY A 129 6.04 -26.39 -13.29
N ALA A 130 7.36 -26.32 -13.54
CA ALA A 130 8.37 -26.39 -12.49
C ALA A 130 8.84 -25.03 -11.97
N ALA A 131 8.86 -24.01 -12.84
CA ALA A 131 9.31 -22.66 -12.49
C ALA A 131 8.62 -21.61 -13.36
N PHE A 132 8.37 -20.45 -12.80
CA PHE A 132 7.81 -19.30 -13.52
C PHE A 132 8.95 -18.49 -14.13
N SER A 133 9.03 -18.49 -15.46
CA SER A 133 10.02 -17.73 -16.22
C SER A 133 9.56 -16.28 -16.36
N VAL A 134 10.27 -15.38 -15.70
CA VAL A 134 9.91 -13.97 -15.62
C VAL A 134 10.39 -13.24 -16.88
N SER A 135 9.46 -12.62 -17.61
CA SER A 135 9.75 -11.80 -18.78
C SER A 135 9.95 -10.33 -18.40
N GLN A 136 9.13 -9.83 -17.47
CA GLN A 136 9.14 -8.44 -17.02
C GLN A 136 8.74 -8.32 -15.55
N ILE A 137 9.40 -7.42 -14.82
CA ILE A 137 9.00 -7.01 -13.47
C ILE A 137 8.14 -5.75 -13.63
N LEU A 138 6.92 -5.76 -13.11
CA LEU A 138 6.02 -4.61 -13.14
C LEU A 138 6.22 -3.78 -11.88
N ASP A 139 6.35 -2.46 -12.06
CA ASP A 139 6.52 -1.54 -10.95
C ASP A 139 5.26 -1.46 -10.09
N ILE A 140 5.45 -1.43 -8.78
CA ILE A 140 4.36 -1.23 -7.83
C ILE A 140 4.07 0.28 -7.73
N PRO A 141 2.80 0.72 -7.87
CA PRO A 141 2.46 2.14 -7.81
C PRO A 141 2.91 2.76 -6.50
N LEU A 142 3.49 3.96 -6.58
CA LEU A 142 3.80 4.75 -5.40
C LEU A 142 2.52 5.32 -4.80
N LEU A 143 2.53 5.52 -3.49
CA LEU A 143 1.46 6.24 -2.83
C LEU A 143 1.38 7.67 -3.39
N PRO A 144 0.17 8.22 -3.54
CA PRO A 144 0.01 9.61 -3.93
C PRO A 144 0.75 10.50 -2.93
N ASN A 145 1.23 11.64 -3.41
CA ASN A 145 1.86 12.63 -2.55
C ASN A 145 0.89 13.03 -1.43
N ALA A 146 1.44 13.22 -0.22
CA ALA A 146 0.65 13.74 0.89
C ALA A 146 0.24 15.18 0.56
N ALA A 147 -0.97 15.35 0.05
CA ALA A 147 -1.53 16.63 -0.29
C ALA A 147 -2.78 16.88 0.55
N SER A 148 -2.73 17.94 1.36
CA SER A 148 -3.93 18.44 2.04
C SER A 148 -4.77 19.23 1.05
N THR A 149 -6.08 19.01 1.05
CA THR A 149 -6.99 19.83 0.24
C THR A 149 -6.93 21.30 0.66
N HIS A 150 -7.21 22.22 -0.25
CA HIS A 150 -7.20 23.65 0.07
C HIS A 150 -8.13 23.98 1.26
N ALA A 151 -9.29 23.33 1.33
CA ALA A 151 -10.25 23.52 2.42
C ALA A 151 -9.71 23.06 3.79
N THR A 152 -9.01 21.92 3.84
CA THR A 152 -8.42 21.43 5.10
C THR A 152 -7.25 22.30 5.55
N LEU A 153 -6.45 22.81 4.61
CA LEU A 153 -5.38 23.78 4.89
C LEU A 153 -5.93 25.10 5.44
N ALA A 154 -7.00 25.63 4.85
CA ALA A 154 -7.65 26.86 5.31
C ALA A 154 -8.19 26.70 6.75
N ALA A 155 -8.93 25.63 7.02
CA ALA A 155 -9.44 25.33 8.36
C ALA A 155 -8.33 25.07 9.40
N HIS A 156 -7.17 24.58 8.97
CA HIS A 156 -6.00 24.45 9.86
C HIS A 156 -5.36 25.82 10.15
N ARG A 157 -5.26 26.69 9.14
CA ARG A 157 -4.75 28.06 9.27
C ARG A 157 -5.59 28.92 10.20
N ASP A 158 -6.92 28.81 10.12
CA ASP A 158 -7.83 29.56 10.99
C ASP A 158 -7.72 29.12 12.45
N ARG A 159 -7.49 27.81 12.70
CA ARG A 159 -7.20 27.30 14.05
C ARG A 159 -5.86 27.79 14.60
N MET A 160 -4.82 27.85 13.76
CA MET A 160 -3.50 28.40 14.14
C MET A 160 -3.54 29.90 14.45
N ARG A 161 -4.45 30.66 13.83
CA ARG A 161 -4.66 32.09 14.14
C ARG A 161 -5.34 32.34 15.49
N GLY A 162 -5.92 31.30 16.12
CA GLY A 162 -6.67 31.40 17.38
C GLY A 162 -5.83 31.31 18.66
N GLY A 163 -4.53 31.51 18.60
CA GLY A 163 -3.65 31.64 19.77
C GLY A 163 -2.97 33.00 19.76
N ASP A 164 -3.68 34.01 20.27
CA ASP A 164 -3.17 35.26 20.90
C ASP A 164 -4.33 36.27 21.04
N SER A 165 -5.42 35.86 21.69
CA SER A 165 -6.51 36.77 22.06
C SER A 165 -7.12 36.36 23.40
N ALA A 166 -6.24 36.20 24.39
CA ALA A 166 -6.63 36.21 25.80
C ALA A 166 -5.68 37.06 26.66
N ASP A 167 -4.94 37.99 26.04
CA ASP A 167 -4.33 39.14 26.71
C ASP A 167 -4.40 40.33 25.73
N ASN A 168 -5.63 40.86 25.61
CA ASN A 168 -5.86 42.17 25.02
C ASN A 168 -5.66 43.19 26.14
N ASP A 169 -4.40 43.54 26.41
CA ASP A 169 -4.06 44.67 27.27
C ASP A 169 -2.74 45.31 26.79
N MET A 170 -2.79 46.06 25.67
CA MET A 170 -1.98 47.29 25.54
C MET A 170 -2.36 48.16 24.32
N MET A 171 -2.86 49.35 24.65
CA MET A 171 -2.70 50.66 23.98
C MET A 171 -3.29 50.88 22.58
N ASP A 172 -4.43 51.59 22.58
CA ASP A 172 -4.87 52.45 21.48
C ASP A 172 -3.75 53.40 21.03
N VAL A 173 -3.40 53.37 19.74
CA VAL A 173 -2.76 54.50 19.05
C VAL A 173 -3.41 54.65 17.68
N ASP A 174 -4.15 55.75 17.55
CA ASP A 174 -4.74 56.25 16.31
C ASP A 174 -3.69 56.41 15.20
N GLY A 175 -4.01 55.91 14.01
CA GLY A 175 -3.15 56.04 12.83
C GLY A 175 -3.80 55.45 11.59
N ASN A 176 -4.59 56.28 10.91
CA ASN A 176 -5.12 56.07 9.56
C ASN A 176 -4.05 55.52 8.59
N ASP A 177 -4.31 54.38 7.95
CA ASP A 177 -4.02 54.16 6.52
C ASP A 177 -4.71 52.88 5.99
N SER A 178 -5.35 53.04 4.83
CA SER A 178 -6.11 52.05 4.10
C SER A 178 -5.20 51.11 3.30
N GLU A 179 -5.07 49.85 3.70
CA GLU A 179 -4.59 48.78 2.81
C GLU A 179 -5.43 47.51 2.98
N ALA A 180 -6.11 47.13 1.89
CA ALA A 180 -6.83 45.88 1.78
C ALA A 180 -5.84 44.71 1.96
N LYS A 181 -6.03 43.89 3.00
CA LYS A 181 -5.29 42.65 3.24
C LYS A 181 -5.61 41.63 2.14
N THR A 182 -4.98 41.78 0.99
CA THR A 182 -4.94 40.77 -0.06
C THR A 182 -4.16 39.55 0.48
N GLY A 183 -4.81 38.39 0.55
CA GLY A 183 -4.14 37.15 0.97
C GLY A 183 -2.96 36.79 0.04
N PRO A 184 -2.02 35.95 0.51
CA PRO A 184 -0.86 35.58 -0.30
C PRO A 184 -1.31 34.89 -1.59
N ALA A 185 -0.73 35.30 -2.72
CA ALA A 185 -1.06 34.79 -4.05
C ALA A 185 -0.90 33.26 -4.11
N PRO A 186 -1.74 32.55 -4.88
CA PRO A 186 -1.60 31.11 -5.03
C PRO A 186 -0.26 30.77 -5.68
N LEU A 187 0.40 29.74 -5.15
CA LEU A 187 1.59 29.16 -5.75
C LEU A 187 1.20 28.51 -7.08
N ASN A 188 1.63 29.11 -8.18
CA ASN A 188 1.56 28.48 -9.50
C ASN A 188 2.63 27.38 -9.56
N ILE A 189 2.20 26.12 -9.58
CA ILE A 189 3.07 24.99 -9.87
C ILE A 189 2.96 24.75 -11.38
N MET A 190 4.09 24.92 -12.08
CA MET A 190 4.31 24.48 -13.47
C MET A 190 4.58 22.98 -13.52
#